data_AF-A0A2E3W3U7-F1
#
_entry.id   AF-A0A2E3W3U7-F1
#
_cell.length_a   1.000
_cell.length_b   1.000
_cell.length_c   1.000
_cell.angle_alpha   90.00
_cell.angle_beta   90.00
_cell.angle_gamma   90.00
#
_symmetry.space_group_name_H-M   'P 1'
#
loop_
_entity.id
_entity.type
_entity.pdbx_description
1 polymer ?
#
loop_
_entity_poly.entity_id
_entity_poly.type
_entity_poly.pdbx_seq_one_letter_code
_entity_poly.pdbx_strand_id
1 'polypeptide(L)'
;MLKTFSILLLFSYSAMSMPNSFEVWFLSPDSKEAYLPERLLDKGVEIKKSVAQSNLQCQRMGEYCFDPQVGLYKMGGKKEILRDSDYTVIDKLEDHSDKRVAQGKEFKDTNCSGSGLFSMFCSKEKSKLKQAKLEIWIDTSSTMKQVDFEGYDQQCKRESFLRLLTTKCSFNEDAKVYIFDETKKQLGRMDRGCLNAGLNNSDRIIRDIKTSKASHLIVITDIFEASEKLINFVETTDVGLVKGIESPMFASDLKTHIPRLKKKCL
;
A
#
# COMPACT_ATOMS: atom_id res chain seq x y z
N MET A 1 -31.07 5.32 54.72
CA MET A 1 -30.36 4.30 53.92
C MET A 1 -30.73 4.46 52.44
N LEU A 2 -30.15 5.41 51.71
CA LEU A 2 -30.34 5.50 50.24
C LEU A 2 -29.34 6.51 49.63
N LYS A 3 -28.03 6.22 49.65
CA LYS A 3 -27.02 7.14 49.08
C LYS A 3 -25.88 6.47 48.29
N THR A 4 -26.00 5.21 47.91
CA THR A 4 -24.90 4.45 47.28
C THR A 4 -25.34 3.64 46.06
N PHE A 5 -26.06 4.27 45.12
CA PHE A 5 -26.45 3.62 43.86
C PHE A 5 -26.43 4.61 42.69
N SER A 6 -25.31 5.30 42.48
CA SER A 6 -25.13 6.21 41.34
C SER A 6 -23.67 6.22 40.83
N ILE A 7 -23.04 5.05 40.76
CA ILE A 7 -21.71 4.85 40.16
C ILE A 7 -21.71 3.51 39.42
N LEU A 8 -22.57 3.33 38.41
CA LEU A 8 -22.51 2.13 37.57
C LEU A 8 -23.22 2.31 36.22
N LEU A 9 -22.82 3.33 35.44
CA LEU A 9 -23.25 3.47 34.04
C LEU A 9 -22.29 4.35 33.21
N LEU A 10 -20.98 4.24 33.48
CA LEU A 10 -19.93 4.73 32.60
C LEU A 10 -19.26 3.57 31.85
N PHE A 11 -20.04 2.57 31.43
CA PHE A 11 -19.66 1.78 30.26
C PHE A 11 -19.92 2.65 29.04
N SER A 12 -19.02 3.61 28.86
CA SER A 12 -18.83 4.32 27.62
C SER A 12 -18.51 3.25 26.58
N TYR A 13 -19.55 2.75 25.90
CA TYR A 13 -19.40 2.03 24.65
C TYR A 13 -18.56 2.96 23.78
N SER A 14 -17.27 2.64 23.71
CA SER A 14 -16.37 3.20 22.72
C SER A 14 -16.96 2.66 21.43
N ALA A 15 -17.88 3.42 20.83
CA ALA A 15 -18.44 3.12 19.53
C ALA A 15 -17.23 3.10 18.60
N MET A 16 -16.70 1.90 18.37
CA MET A 16 -15.67 1.68 17.36
C MET A 16 -16.33 2.17 16.09
N SER A 17 -15.87 3.32 15.57
CA SER A 17 -16.40 3.89 14.36
C SER A 17 -15.89 3.03 13.22
N MET A 18 -16.59 1.93 13.00
CA MET A 18 -16.40 1.03 11.89
C MET A 18 -17.39 1.44 10.80
N PRO A 19 -17.02 1.33 9.52
CA PRO A 19 -17.94 1.66 8.44
C PRO A 19 -19.19 0.76 8.47
N ASN A 20 -20.34 1.31 8.05
CA ASN A 20 -21.60 0.54 8.01
C ASN A 20 -21.53 -0.66 7.06
N SER A 21 -20.70 -0.56 6.03
CA SER A 21 -20.32 -1.69 5.17
C SER A 21 -18.93 -1.43 4.59
N PHE A 22 -18.14 -2.48 4.43
CA PHE A 22 -16.86 -2.37 3.75
C PHE A 22 -16.57 -3.57 2.88
N GLU A 23 -15.81 -3.33 1.81
CA GLU A 23 -15.43 -4.37 0.86
C GLU A 23 -13.92 -4.33 0.65
N VAL A 24 -13.28 -5.50 0.64
CA VAL A 24 -11.87 -5.65 0.28
C VAL A 24 -11.78 -6.43 -1.02
N TRP A 25 -11.24 -5.78 -2.05
CA TRP A 25 -11.11 -6.32 -3.40
C TRP A 25 -9.65 -6.66 -3.64
N PHE A 26 -9.40 -7.96 -3.80
CA PHE A 26 -8.10 -8.51 -4.15
C PHE A 26 -7.98 -8.65 -5.66
N LEU A 27 -7.05 -7.92 -6.27
CA LEU A 27 -6.82 -7.94 -7.70
C LEU A 27 -5.80 -9.02 -8.05
N SER A 28 -6.15 -9.85 -9.02
CA SER A 28 -5.27 -10.89 -9.54
C SER A 28 -4.44 -10.34 -10.72
N PRO A 29 -3.20 -10.83 -10.90
CA PRO A 29 -2.39 -10.47 -12.06
C PRO A 29 -3.10 -10.88 -13.35
N ASP A 30 -3.03 -10.04 -14.38
CA ASP A 30 -3.60 -10.36 -15.68
C ASP A 30 -2.91 -11.63 -16.23
N SER A 31 -3.71 -12.64 -16.56
CA SER A 31 -3.24 -13.97 -16.95
C SER A 31 -2.28 -13.96 -18.16
N LYS A 32 -2.23 -12.87 -18.92
CA LYS A 32 -1.37 -12.69 -20.09
C LYS A 32 0.12 -12.60 -19.74
N GLU A 33 0.47 -12.20 -18.52
CA GLU A 33 1.87 -12.01 -18.12
C GLU A 33 2.51 -13.27 -17.51
N ALA A 34 1.69 -14.25 -17.11
CA ALA A 34 2.14 -15.51 -16.53
C ALA A 34 2.35 -16.65 -17.56
N TYR A 35 2.02 -16.43 -18.84
CA TYR A 35 2.32 -17.41 -19.89
C TYR A 35 3.79 -17.29 -20.29
N LEU A 36 4.63 -18.14 -19.69
CA LEU A 36 5.75 -18.71 -20.44
C LEU A 36 5.13 -19.30 -21.71
N PRO A 37 5.50 -18.83 -22.93
CA PRO A 37 4.89 -19.34 -24.14
C PRO A 37 5.09 -20.86 -24.15
N GLU A 38 4.02 -21.65 -24.28
CA GLU A 38 4.06 -23.13 -24.30
C GLU A 38 5.10 -23.65 -25.31
N ARG A 39 5.39 -22.87 -26.36
CA ARG A 39 6.46 -23.13 -27.33
C ARG A 39 7.89 -23.25 -26.73
N LEU A 40 8.14 -22.69 -25.54
CA LEU A 40 9.39 -22.85 -24.79
C LEU A 40 9.40 -24.10 -23.89
N LEU A 41 8.23 -24.66 -23.56
CA LEU A 41 8.09 -25.90 -22.79
C LEU A 41 8.00 -27.13 -23.72
N ASP A 42 7.36 -26.99 -24.89
CA ASP A 42 7.18 -28.06 -25.89
C ASP A 42 8.43 -28.35 -26.70
N LYS A 43 9.26 -27.33 -26.95
CA LYS A 43 10.64 -27.58 -27.35
C LYS A 43 11.34 -27.96 -26.08
N GLY A 44 11.70 -29.22 -25.90
CA GLY A 44 12.62 -29.66 -24.85
C GLY A 44 13.87 -28.80 -24.90
N VAL A 45 13.86 -27.67 -24.19
CA VAL A 45 15.01 -26.83 -24.00
C VAL A 45 15.86 -27.69 -23.09
N GLU A 46 16.84 -28.38 -23.68
CA GLU A 46 18.03 -28.76 -22.93
C GLU A 46 18.53 -27.46 -22.32
N ILE A 47 18.16 -27.19 -21.07
CA ILE A 47 18.73 -26.14 -20.26
C ILE A 47 20.17 -26.60 -20.06
N LYS A 48 21.01 -26.29 -21.04
CA LYS A 48 22.45 -26.41 -20.89
C LYS A 48 22.75 -25.52 -19.70
N LYS A 49 23.10 -26.15 -18.58
CA LYS A 49 23.51 -25.50 -17.33
C LYS A 49 24.62 -24.44 -17.55
N SER A 50 25.21 -24.41 -18.74
CA SER A 50 26.18 -23.42 -19.21
C SER A 50 25.64 -22.02 -19.50
N VAL A 51 24.32 -21.79 -19.61
CA VAL A 51 23.82 -20.41 -19.87
C VAL A 51 23.76 -19.57 -18.58
N ALA A 52 23.59 -20.21 -17.41
CA ALA A 52 23.67 -19.54 -16.12
C ALA A 52 25.11 -19.49 -15.56
N GLN A 53 26.04 -20.24 -16.13
CA GLN A 53 27.46 -20.20 -15.80
C GLN A 53 28.23 -19.68 -17.01
N SER A 54 28.11 -18.39 -17.30
CA SER A 54 29.14 -17.73 -18.11
C SER A 54 30.49 -17.91 -17.39
N ASN A 55 31.59 -18.00 -18.14
CA ASN A 55 32.92 -17.95 -17.56
C ASN A 55 33.00 -16.72 -16.64
N LEU A 56 33.47 -16.91 -15.41
CA LEU A 56 33.53 -15.88 -14.36
C LEU A 56 33.91 -14.53 -14.96
N GLN A 57 32.98 -13.57 -14.92
CA GLN A 57 33.20 -12.23 -15.46
C GLN A 57 33.94 -11.43 -14.41
N CYS A 58 35.26 -11.57 -14.43
CA CYS A 58 36.12 -10.90 -13.48
C CYS A 58 36.27 -9.42 -13.80
N GLN A 59 35.62 -8.56 -13.02
CA GLN A 59 35.95 -7.13 -13.00
C GLN A 59 37.02 -6.88 -11.92
N ARG A 60 38.24 -6.51 -12.35
CA ARG A 60 39.37 -6.29 -11.44
C ARG A 60 39.12 -5.07 -10.54
N MET A 61 39.28 -5.27 -9.24
CA MET A 61 39.13 -4.28 -8.17
C MET A 61 40.35 -4.35 -7.25
N GLY A 62 41.53 -3.96 -7.75
CA GLY A 62 42.80 -4.11 -7.03
C GLY A 62 43.30 -5.56 -7.02
N GLU A 63 43.60 -6.12 -5.84
CA GLU A 63 43.98 -7.53 -5.67
C GLU A 63 42.78 -8.50 -5.77
N TYR A 64 41.57 -7.96 -5.75
CA TYR A 64 40.34 -8.72 -5.77
C TYR A 64 39.68 -8.65 -7.15
N CYS A 65 38.82 -9.61 -7.38
CA CYS A 65 37.99 -9.75 -8.54
C CYS A 65 36.53 -9.75 -8.10
N PHE A 66 35.72 -8.86 -8.65
CA PHE A 66 34.29 -8.84 -8.43
C PHE A 66 33.61 -9.58 -9.58
N ASP A 67 32.84 -10.61 -9.25
CA ASP A 67 31.96 -11.30 -10.18
C ASP A 67 30.51 -11.17 -9.68
N PRO A 68 29.56 -10.70 -10.52
CA PRO A 68 28.17 -10.53 -10.10
C PRO A 68 27.52 -11.78 -9.53
N GLN A 69 28.00 -12.98 -9.90
CA GLN A 69 27.46 -14.26 -9.47
C GLN A 69 28.11 -14.81 -8.19
N VAL A 70 29.37 -14.43 -7.92
CA VAL A 70 30.18 -15.02 -6.83
C VAL A 70 30.51 -14.01 -5.73
N GLY A 71 30.48 -12.72 -6.03
CA GLY A 71 30.96 -11.65 -5.16
C GLY A 71 32.47 -11.40 -5.35
N LEU A 72 33.09 -10.81 -4.32
CA LEU A 72 34.52 -10.49 -4.32
C LEU A 72 35.37 -11.72 -3.96
N TYR A 73 36.39 -12.04 -4.78
CA TYR A 73 37.37 -13.09 -4.48
C TYR A 73 38.79 -12.70 -4.93
N LYS A 74 39.83 -13.32 -4.33
CA LYS A 74 41.23 -13.12 -4.74
C LYS A 74 41.60 -14.02 -5.92
N MET A 75 42.28 -13.44 -6.91
CA MET A 75 42.80 -14.20 -8.07
C MET A 75 44.02 -15.03 -7.65
N GLY A 76 43.93 -16.36 -7.78
CA GLY A 76 45.05 -17.28 -7.51
C GLY A 76 45.15 -17.84 -6.09
N GLY A 77 44.24 -17.47 -5.18
CA GLY A 77 44.12 -18.11 -3.86
C GLY A 77 43.24 -19.36 -3.92
N LYS A 78 43.55 -20.38 -3.11
CA LYS A 78 42.60 -21.48 -2.86
C LYS A 78 41.26 -20.88 -2.41
N LYS A 79 40.16 -21.43 -2.94
CA LYS A 79 38.78 -20.96 -2.73
C LYS A 79 38.40 -20.96 -1.24
N GLU A 80 38.77 -19.92 -0.52
CA GLU A 80 38.03 -19.49 0.66
C GLU A 80 36.97 -18.52 0.14
N ILE A 81 35.78 -19.06 -0.10
CA ILE A 81 34.59 -18.25 -0.23
C ILE A 81 34.42 -17.60 1.15
N LEU A 82 34.77 -16.33 1.29
CA LEU A 82 34.38 -15.50 2.43
C LEU A 82 32.86 -15.34 2.37
N ARG A 83 32.14 -16.39 2.77
CA ARG A 83 30.73 -16.31 3.15
C ARG A 83 30.72 -15.86 4.60
N ASP A 84 30.98 -14.58 4.81
CA ASP A 84 30.56 -13.89 6.02
C ASP A 84 30.47 -12.40 5.76
N SER A 85 29.25 -11.97 5.44
CA SER A 85 28.67 -10.85 6.16
C SER A 85 27.18 -11.15 6.25
N ASP A 86 26.84 -11.89 7.30
CA ASP A 86 25.54 -11.86 7.90
C ASP A 86 25.20 -10.37 8.17
N TYR A 87 24.43 -9.73 7.28
CA TYR A 87 24.05 -8.32 7.41
C TYR A 87 23.24 -8.05 8.70
N THR A 88 22.92 -9.09 9.47
CA THR A 88 22.28 -9.02 10.79
C THR A 88 23.19 -8.50 11.90
N VAL A 89 24.52 -8.42 11.70
CA VAL A 89 25.47 -7.98 12.73
C VAL A 89 25.80 -6.48 12.65
N ILE A 90 25.69 -5.87 11.47
CA ILE A 90 26.02 -4.44 11.29
C ILE A 90 24.92 -3.53 11.91
N ASP A 91 23.67 -3.97 11.92
CA ASP A 91 22.56 -3.24 12.57
C ASP A 91 22.68 -3.17 14.11
N LYS A 92 23.61 -3.91 14.73
CA LYS A 92 23.78 -3.92 16.19
C LYS A 92 24.91 -3.03 16.70
N LEU A 93 25.66 -2.35 15.81
CA LEU A 93 26.83 -1.55 16.18
C LEU A 93 26.73 -0.06 15.86
N GLU A 94 25.68 0.39 15.18
CA GLU A 94 25.37 1.82 15.10
C GLU A 94 24.51 2.21 16.30
N ASP A 95 25.18 2.67 17.37
CA ASP A 95 24.52 3.42 18.43
C ASP A 95 23.93 4.70 17.83
N HIS A 96 22.65 4.67 17.49
CA HIS A 96 21.88 5.83 17.03
C HIS A 96 21.50 6.80 18.17
N SER A 97 22.14 6.69 19.35
CA SER A 97 21.90 7.58 20.50
C SER A 97 22.14 9.07 20.20
N ASP A 98 22.87 9.39 19.13
CA ASP A 98 23.19 10.78 18.75
C ASP A 98 22.33 11.37 17.62
N LYS A 99 21.29 10.67 17.15
CA LYS A 99 20.23 11.33 16.38
C LYS A 99 19.37 12.12 17.36
N ARG A 100 19.82 13.32 17.72
CA ARG A 100 18.95 14.38 18.26
C ARG A 100 17.87 14.63 17.20
N VAL A 101 16.77 13.89 17.29
CA VAL A 101 15.52 14.24 16.64
C VAL A 101 15.27 15.66 17.09
N ALA A 102 15.36 16.62 16.16
CA ALA A 102 15.04 18.00 16.46
C ALA A 102 13.65 17.99 17.10
N GLN A 103 13.58 18.24 18.40
CA GLN A 103 12.30 18.37 19.08
C GLN A 103 11.59 19.50 18.34
N GLY A 104 10.51 19.15 17.62
CA GLY A 104 9.68 20.11 16.95
C GLY A 104 9.22 21.09 18.01
N LYS A 105 9.80 22.29 18.00
CA LYS A 105 9.38 23.37 18.87
C LYS A 105 7.91 23.59 18.56
N GLU A 106 7.03 23.39 19.54
CA GLU A 106 5.61 23.70 19.38
C GLU A 106 5.51 25.12 18.86
N PHE A 107 5.10 25.27 17.60
CA PHE A 107 4.78 26.55 17.03
C PHE A 107 3.56 27.05 17.77
N LYS A 108 3.78 27.91 18.77
CA LYS A 108 2.70 28.72 19.35
C LYS A 108 2.09 29.51 18.20
N ASP A 109 0.78 29.38 18.01
CA ASP A 109 -0.03 30.12 17.05
C ASP A 109 0.19 31.63 17.22
N THR A 110 1.20 32.17 16.55
CA THR A 110 1.43 33.61 16.48
C THR A 110 0.48 34.20 15.46
N ASN A 111 -0.55 34.89 15.98
CA ASN A 111 -1.38 35.91 15.34
C ASN A 111 -1.39 35.90 13.80
N CYS A 112 -2.37 35.18 13.24
CA CYS A 112 -2.83 35.31 11.86
C CYS A 112 -3.57 36.65 11.64
N SER A 113 -2.94 37.78 11.94
CA SER A 113 -3.46 39.11 11.59
C SER A 113 -2.96 39.49 10.19
N GLY A 114 -3.91 39.70 9.27
CA GLY A 114 -3.68 39.84 7.84
C GLY A 114 -2.66 40.90 7.45
N SER A 115 -1.75 40.50 6.54
CA SER A 115 -0.94 41.31 5.59
C SER A 115 0.47 40.73 5.35
N GLY A 116 0.84 39.63 6.01
CA GLY A 116 2.13 38.96 5.77
C GLY A 116 2.10 37.85 4.71
N LEU A 117 3.26 37.64 4.04
CA LEU A 117 3.53 36.54 3.10
C LEU A 117 3.24 35.14 3.68
N PHE A 118 3.26 35.01 5.01
CA PHE A 118 3.03 33.77 5.75
C PHE A 118 1.55 33.49 6.06
N SER A 119 0.64 34.39 5.69
CA SER A 119 -0.82 34.17 5.82
C SER A 119 -1.33 32.98 5.01
N MET A 120 -0.54 32.49 4.05
CA MET A 120 -0.84 31.28 3.27
C MET A 120 -0.84 29.99 4.11
N PHE A 121 -0.16 29.99 5.26
CA PHE A 121 -0.07 28.84 6.18
C PHE A 121 -1.04 28.92 7.37
N CYS A 122 -1.71 30.07 7.53
CA CYS A 122 -2.80 30.22 8.47
C CYS A 122 -4.00 29.42 7.95
N SER A 123 -4.12 28.20 8.45
CA SER A 123 -5.25 27.33 8.18
C SER A 123 -6.51 28.01 8.68
N LYS A 124 -7.26 28.67 7.77
CA LYS A 124 -8.63 29.10 8.05
C LYS A 124 -9.36 27.92 8.67
N GLU A 125 -10.04 28.18 9.78
CA GLU A 125 -10.78 27.20 10.57
C GLU A 125 -11.39 26.14 9.65
N LYS A 126 -11.03 24.87 9.92
CA LYS A 126 -11.56 23.72 9.22
C LYS A 126 -13.08 23.80 9.29
N SER A 127 -13.71 24.34 8.24
CA SER A 127 -15.13 24.16 8.00
C SER A 127 -15.38 22.67 8.16
N LYS A 128 -16.36 22.29 8.98
CA LYS A 128 -16.66 20.88 9.30
C LYS A 128 -16.68 20.10 7.99
N LEU A 129 -15.56 19.43 7.68
CA LEU A 129 -15.38 18.73 6.41
C LEU A 129 -16.48 17.68 6.41
N LYS A 130 -17.44 17.81 5.51
CA LYS A 130 -18.50 16.83 5.37
C LYS A 130 -17.83 15.46 5.25
N GLN A 131 -18.29 14.55 6.10
CA GLN A 131 -17.80 13.19 6.12
C GLN A 131 -18.28 12.55 4.82
N ALA A 132 -17.35 12.06 4.00
CA ALA A 132 -17.73 11.44 2.74
C ALA A 132 -18.48 10.15 3.03
N LYS A 133 -19.56 9.91 2.27
CA LYS A 133 -20.34 8.68 2.38
C LYS A 133 -19.54 7.48 1.87
N LEU A 134 -18.74 7.69 0.82
CA LEU A 134 -17.91 6.67 0.20
C LEU A 134 -16.42 6.98 0.41
N GLU A 135 -15.68 6.02 0.95
CA GLU A 135 -14.21 6.00 0.95
C GLU A 135 -13.70 4.89 0.05
N ILE A 136 -12.67 5.19 -0.74
CA ILE A 136 -11.97 4.22 -1.58
C ILE A 136 -10.49 4.31 -1.27
N TRP A 137 -9.90 3.19 -0.88
CA TRP A 137 -8.49 3.07 -0.60
C TRP A 137 -7.86 2.23 -1.69
N ILE A 138 -6.81 2.76 -2.30
CA ILE A 138 -6.09 2.10 -3.36
C ILE A 138 -4.69 1.80 -2.86
N ASP A 139 -4.36 0.52 -2.89
CA ASP A 139 -3.01 0.07 -2.62
C ASP A 139 -2.08 0.64 -3.69
N THR A 140 -0.92 1.08 -3.27
CA THR A 140 0.17 1.61 -4.10
C THR A 140 1.47 0.88 -3.81
N SER A 141 1.41 -0.28 -3.14
CA SER A 141 2.55 -1.15 -2.86
C SER A 141 3.28 -1.57 -4.14
N SER A 142 4.52 -1.98 -3.98
CA SER A 142 5.37 -2.42 -5.10
C SER A 142 4.83 -3.67 -5.83
N THR A 143 4.06 -4.53 -5.16
CA THR A 143 3.46 -5.75 -5.70
C THR A 143 2.35 -5.47 -6.70
N MET A 144 1.68 -4.32 -6.58
CA MET A 144 0.69 -3.84 -7.55
C MET A 144 1.25 -3.69 -8.98
N LYS A 145 2.59 -3.61 -9.13
CA LYS A 145 3.24 -3.62 -10.44
C LYS A 145 2.97 -4.90 -11.23
N GLN A 146 2.66 -6.02 -10.59
CA GLN A 146 2.36 -7.28 -11.27
C GLN A 146 0.90 -7.38 -11.73
N VAL A 147 0.07 -6.40 -11.35
CA VAL A 147 -1.39 -6.51 -11.52
C VAL A 147 -1.91 -5.61 -12.62
N ASP A 148 -1.48 -4.34 -12.68
CA ASP A 148 -2.02 -3.37 -13.64
C ASP A 148 -0.98 -2.41 -14.24
N PHE A 149 0.29 -2.81 -14.27
CA PHE A 149 1.37 -2.01 -14.82
C PHE A 149 1.41 -2.08 -16.35
N GLU A 150 1.01 -0.99 -17.01
CA GLU A 150 1.04 -0.89 -18.48
C GLU A 150 2.29 -0.15 -19.03
N GLY A 151 3.27 0.14 -18.16
CA GLY A 151 4.44 0.96 -18.47
C GLY A 151 4.39 2.35 -17.84
N TYR A 152 5.55 3.02 -17.75
CA TYR A 152 5.67 4.32 -17.07
C TYR A 152 4.94 5.48 -17.76
N ASP A 153 4.73 5.38 -19.07
CA ASP A 153 4.06 6.41 -19.89
C ASP A 153 2.55 6.16 -20.05
N GLN A 154 2.05 5.03 -19.56
CA GLN A 154 0.65 4.63 -19.69
C GLN A 154 -0.09 4.73 -18.36
N GLN A 155 -1.38 5.05 -18.43
CA GLN A 155 -2.24 5.09 -17.25
C GLN A 155 -2.59 3.68 -16.83
N CYS A 156 -2.35 3.34 -15.56
CA CYS A 156 -2.77 2.05 -15.02
C CYS A 156 -4.30 1.94 -14.97
N LYS A 157 -4.80 0.70 -14.88
CA LYS A 157 -6.25 0.44 -14.84
C LYS A 157 -6.91 1.04 -13.60
N ARG A 158 -6.23 1.06 -12.45
CA ARG A 158 -6.71 1.74 -11.23
C ARG A 158 -6.94 3.24 -11.44
N GLU A 159 -6.00 3.93 -12.10
CA GLU A 159 -6.17 5.36 -12.41
C GLU A 159 -7.34 5.58 -13.38
N SER A 160 -7.45 4.75 -14.41
CA SER A 160 -8.60 4.80 -15.34
C SER A 160 -9.94 4.62 -14.61
N PHE A 161 -10.00 3.68 -13.65
CA PHE A 161 -11.17 3.45 -12.82
C PHE A 161 -11.49 4.68 -11.95
N LEU A 162 -10.49 5.25 -11.28
CA LEU A 162 -10.66 6.46 -10.48
C LEU A 162 -11.17 7.64 -11.30
N ARG A 163 -10.57 7.89 -12.47
CA ARG A 163 -10.99 8.94 -13.40
C ARG A 163 -12.43 8.77 -13.86
N LEU A 164 -12.87 7.54 -14.09
CA LEU A 164 -14.27 7.31 -14.46
C LEU A 164 -15.20 7.52 -13.26
N LEU A 165 -14.79 7.12 -12.06
CA LEU A 165 -15.59 7.31 -10.86
C LEU A 165 -15.74 8.80 -10.50
N THR A 166 -14.70 9.62 -10.67
CA THR A 166 -14.77 11.07 -10.44
C THR A 166 -15.78 11.77 -11.35
N THR A 167 -16.01 11.27 -12.57
CA THR A 167 -17.05 11.82 -13.44
C THR A 167 -18.48 11.51 -12.96
N LYS A 168 -18.64 10.52 -12.07
CA LYS A 168 -19.95 10.02 -11.62
C LYS A 168 -20.29 10.38 -10.18
N CYS A 169 -19.30 10.68 -9.34
CA CYS A 169 -19.44 11.07 -7.94
C CYS A 169 -18.74 12.39 -7.68
N SER A 170 -19.32 13.28 -6.86
CA SER A 170 -18.68 14.55 -6.48
C SER A 170 -17.55 14.27 -5.49
N PHE A 171 -16.31 14.39 -5.95
CA PHE A 171 -15.13 14.16 -5.12
C PHE A 171 -14.98 15.24 -4.05
N ASN A 172 -14.44 14.85 -2.89
CA ASN A 172 -14.30 15.64 -1.65
C ASN A 172 -15.60 15.88 -0.87
N GLU A 173 -16.76 15.86 -1.52
CA GLU A 173 -18.07 15.96 -0.86
C GLU A 173 -18.66 14.58 -0.56
N ASP A 174 -18.85 13.77 -1.60
CA ASP A 174 -19.55 12.48 -1.50
C ASP A 174 -18.59 11.29 -1.44
N ALA A 175 -17.45 11.41 -2.14
CA ALA A 175 -16.42 10.38 -2.21
C ALA A 175 -15.04 10.92 -1.85
N LYS A 176 -14.29 10.18 -1.02
CA LYS A 176 -12.88 10.42 -0.72
C LYS A 176 -12.03 9.24 -1.17
N VAL A 177 -10.93 9.55 -1.83
CA VAL A 177 -9.98 8.54 -2.28
C VAL A 177 -8.69 8.69 -1.49
N TYR A 178 -8.20 7.56 -1.01
CA TYR A 178 -6.92 7.43 -0.33
C TYR A 178 -6.04 6.47 -1.10
N ILE A 179 -4.74 6.72 -1.07
CA ILE A 179 -3.74 5.74 -1.44
C ILE A 179 -3.07 5.25 -0.17
N PHE A 180 -2.65 3.99 -0.17
CA PHE A 180 -1.92 3.43 0.94
C PHE A 180 -0.77 2.55 0.45
N ASP A 181 0.32 2.62 1.21
CA ASP A 181 1.51 1.79 1.11
C ASP A 181 1.86 1.42 2.57
N GLU A 182 2.95 1.96 3.09
CA GLU A 182 3.18 2.05 4.52
C GLU A 182 2.20 3.02 5.18
N THR A 183 1.81 4.11 4.54
CA THR A 183 1.00 5.19 5.12
C THR A 183 -0.22 5.50 4.27
N LYS A 184 -1.38 5.70 4.91
CA LYS A 184 -2.59 6.14 4.22
C LYS A 184 -2.55 7.65 3.99
N LYS A 185 -2.64 8.07 2.73
CA LYS A 185 -2.62 9.49 2.30
C LYS A 185 -3.84 9.78 1.43
N GLN A 186 -4.47 10.95 1.64
CA GLN A 186 -5.56 11.37 0.78
C GLN A 186 -5.03 11.70 -0.61
N LEU A 187 -5.71 11.21 -1.63
CA LEU A 187 -5.33 11.41 -3.02
C LEU A 187 -5.73 12.82 -3.48
N GLY A 188 -4.75 13.70 -3.68
CA GLY A 188 -4.98 15.03 -4.24
C GLY A 188 -5.07 15.03 -5.77
N ARG A 189 -4.23 14.22 -6.44
CA ARG A 189 -4.21 14.03 -7.90
C ARG A 189 -4.29 12.53 -8.23
N MET A 190 -5.03 12.17 -9.28
CA MET A 190 -5.36 10.78 -9.61
C MET A 190 -4.19 9.97 -10.20
N ASP A 191 -3.22 10.66 -10.79
CA ASP A 191 -1.97 10.11 -11.33
C ASP A 191 -1.15 9.33 -10.28
N ARG A 192 -1.31 9.67 -9.00
CA ARG A 192 -0.63 8.96 -7.91
C ARG A 192 -1.23 7.59 -7.60
N GLY A 193 -2.37 7.22 -8.19
CA GLY A 193 -2.97 5.90 -8.02
C GLY A 193 -2.18 4.77 -8.69
N CYS A 194 -1.26 5.08 -9.61
CA CYS A 194 -0.37 4.12 -10.27
C CYS A 194 1.03 4.05 -9.67
N LEU A 195 1.26 4.73 -8.54
CA LEU A 195 2.51 4.56 -7.82
C LEU A 195 2.57 3.12 -7.29
N ASN A 196 3.70 2.47 -7.52
CA ASN A 196 3.98 1.10 -7.07
C ASN A 196 5.26 1.13 -6.24
N ALA A 197 5.15 1.58 -4.99
CA ALA A 197 6.25 1.78 -4.07
C ALA A 197 5.87 1.35 -2.64
N GLY A 198 6.87 0.94 -1.87
CA GLY A 198 6.69 0.53 -0.49
C GLY A 198 6.11 -0.88 -0.34
N LEU A 199 5.87 -1.24 0.92
CA LEU A 199 5.28 -2.49 1.37
C LEU A 199 4.03 -2.19 2.16
N ASN A 200 3.09 -3.12 2.14
CA ASN A 200 1.89 -3.00 2.95
C ASN A 200 2.01 -3.76 4.27
N ASN A 201 1.12 -3.44 5.20
CA ASN A 201 1.01 -4.19 6.45
C ASN A 201 -0.46 -4.40 6.79
N SER A 202 -0.90 -5.66 6.75
CA SER A 202 -2.29 -6.04 7.02
C SER A 202 -2.81 -5.54 8.37
N ASP A 203 -1.97 -5.47 9.41
CA ASP A 203 -2.38 -4.97 10.74
C ASP A 203 -2.71 -3.49 10.71
N ARG A 204 -1.99 -2.73 9.87
CA ARG A 204 -2.26 -1.32 9.66
C ARG A 204 -3.56 -1.14 8.87
N ILE A 205 -3.77 -1.93 7.81
CA ILE A 205 -5.02 -1.92 7.05
C ILE A 205 -6.22 -2.19 7.98
N ILE A 206 -6.15 -3.23 8.81
CA ILE A 206 -7.20 -3.58 9.77
C ILE A 206 -7.44 -2.44 10.77
N ARG A 207 -6.37 -1.86 11.34
CA ARG A 207 -6.46 -0.73 12.27
C ARG A 207 -7.12 0.48 11.60
N ASP A 208 -6.74 0.76 10.37
CA ASP A 208 -7.28 1.87 9.60
C ASP A 208 -8.76 1.63 9.29
N ILE A 209 -9.17 0.40 8.93
CA ILE A 209 -10.58 0.05 8.70
C ILE A 209 -11.40 0.30 9.97
N LYS A 210 -10.90 -0.15 11.13
CA LYS A 210 -11.55 0.04 12.45
C LYS A 210 -11.68 1.50 12.87
N THR A 211 -10.91 2.41 12.28
CA THR A 211 -10.94 3.85 12.56
C THR A 211 -11.63 4.67 11.47
N SER A 212 -11.98 4.05 10.33
CA SER A 212 -12.67 4.72 9.25
C SER A 212 -14.10 5.04 9.65
N LYS A 213 -14.48 6.32 9.49
CA LYS A 213 -15.84 6.79 9.77
C LYS A 213 -16.74 6.77 8.52
N ALA A 214 -16.25 6.31 7.37
CA ALA A 214 -17.05 6.31 6.14
C ALA A 214 -18.29 5.43 6.28
N SER A 215 -19.40 5.78 5.62
CA SER A 215 -20.57 4.89 5.57
C SER A 215 -20.27 3.63 4.75
N HIS A 216 -19.53 3.81 3.66
CA HIS A 216 -19.12 2.75 2.75
C HIS A 216 -17.61 2.84 2.52
N LEU A 217 -16.88 1.76 2.77
CA LEU A 217 -15.44 1.69 2.51
C LEU A 217 -15.15 0.62 1.45
N ILE A 218 -14.26 0.93 0.51
CA ILE A 218 -13.75 -0.04 -0.46
C ILE A 218 -12.23 0.01 -0.40
N VAL A 219 -11.61 -1.13 -0.14
CA VAL A 219 -10.16 -1.29 -0.17
C VAL A 219 -9.82 -2.12 -1.40
N ILE A 220 -8.96 -1.58 -2.27
CA ILE A 220 -8.50 -2.25 -3.49
C ILE A 220 -7.01 -2.53 -3.31
N THR A 221 -6.62 -3.79 -3.33
CA THR A 221 -5.24 -4.27 -3.17
C THR A 221 -5.00 -5.48 -4.07
N ASP A 222 -3.79 -5.98 -4.17
CA ASP A 222 -3.49 -7.19 -4.94
C ASP A 222 -3.71 -8.46 -4.11
N ILE A 223 -3.74 -9.60 -4.79
CA ILE A 223 -3.91 -10.92 -4.17
C ILE A 223 -2.74 -11.31 -3.25
N PHE A 224 -1.58 -10.67 -3.34
CA PHE A 224 -0.42 -10.98 -2.51
C PHE A 224 -0.56 -10.38 -1.10
N GLU A 225 -1.38 -9.35 -0.94
CA GLU A 225 -1.75 -8.77 0.37
C GLU A 225 -2.89 -9.52 1.07
N ALA A 226 -3.40 -10.59 0.46
CA ALA A 226 -4.46 -11.45 1.00
C ALA A 226 -3.97 -12.35 2.13
N SER A 227 -3.54 -11.75 3.24
CA SER A 227 -3.16 -12.49 4.44
C SER A 227 -4.38 -13.12 5.11
N GLU A 228 -4.19 -14.33 5.66
CA GLU A 228 -5.24 -15.05 6.42
C GLU A 228 -5.84 -14.16 7.52
N LYS A 229 -5.00 -13.35 8.18
CA LYS A 229 -5.43 -12.42 9.22
C LYS A 229 -6.38 -11.34 8.69
N LEU A 230 -6.10 -10.77 7.52
CA LEU A 230 -6.97 -9.77 6.91
C LEU A 230 -8.28 -10.41 6.47
N ILE A 231 -8.22 -11.55 5.80
CA ILE A 231 -9.40 -12.29 5.31
C ILE A 231 -10.31 -12.65 6.49
N ASN A 232 -9.76 -13.33 7.50
CA ASN A 232 -10.50 -13.70 8.71
C ASN A 232 -11.09 -12.46 9.40
N PHE A 233 -10.37 -11.34 9.45
CA PHE A 233 -10.92 -10.10 9.99
C PHE A 233 -12.13 -9.60 9.20
N VAL A 234 -12.10 -9.64 7.86
CA VAL A 234 -13.23 -9.21 7.04
C VAL A 234 -14.42 -10.17 7.18
N GLU A 235 -14.18 -11.47 7.13
CA GLU A 235 -15.23 -12.49 7.18
C GLU A 235 -15.88 -12.63 8.56
N THR A 236 -15.12 -12.43 9.64
CA THR A 236 -15.67 -12.41 11.00
C THR A 236 -16.53 -11.18 11.29
N THR A 237 -16.48 -10.16 10.43
CA THR A 237 -17.35 -9.00 10.55
C THR A 237 -18.57 -9.16 9.66
N ASP A 238 -19.77 -9.14 10.26
CA ASP A 238 -21.05 -9.27 9.53
C ASP A 238 -21.30 -8.19 8.45
N VAL A 239 -20.48 -7.14 8.42
CA VAL A 239 -20.58 -5.99 7.51
C VAL A 239 -19.47 -5.97 6.43
N GLY A 240 -18.52 -6.91 6.51
CA GLY A 240 -17.39 -7.02 5.60
C GLY A 240 -17.68 -7.95 4.42
N LEU A 241 -17.14 -7.63 3.25
CA LEU A 241 -17.20 -8.49 2.06
C LEU A 241 -15.82 -8.61 1.42
N VAL A 242 -15.39 -9.84 1.17
CA VAL A 242 -14.18 -10.15 0.40
C VAL A 242 -14.52 -10.42 -1.05
N LYS A 243 -13.72 -9.91 -1.99
CA LYS A 243 -13.81 -10.21 -3.42
C LYS A 243 -12.43 -10.51 -4.01
N GLY A 244 -12.38 -11.34 -5.03
CA GLY A 244 -11.15 -11.62 -5.76
C GLY A 244 -10.37 -12.87 -5.30
N ILE A 245 -10.79 -13.50 -4.20
CA ILE A 245 -10.17 -14.73 -3.68
C ILE A 245 -10.81 -15.97 -4.32
N GLU A 246 -12.13 -16.15 -4.16
CA GLU A 246 -12.83 -17.32 -4.72
C GLU A 246 -12.91 -17.28 -6.26
N SER A 247 -13.13 -16.08 -6.81
CA SER A 247 -13.14 -15.81 -8.24
C SER A 247 -12.13 -14.70 -8.54
N PRO A 248 -11.13 -14.93 -9.40
CA PRO A 248 -10.11 -13.92 -9.70
C PRO A 248 -10.78 -12.66 -10.24
N MET A 249 -10.36 -11.52 -9.71
CA MET A 249 -10.85 -10.22 -10.12
C MET A 249 -9.71 -9.45 -10.77
N PHE A 250 -9.85 -9.07 -12.03
CA PHE A 250 -8.79 -8.37 -12.75
C PHE A 250 -8.95 -6.86 -12.60
N ALA A 251 -7.85 -6.12 -12.80
CA ALA A 251 -7.90 -4.66 -12.75
C ALA A 251 -8.81 -4.07 -13.85
N SER A 252 -8.99 -4.80 -14.95
CA SER A 252 -9.93 -4.46 -16.03
C SER A 252 -11.41 -4.52 -15.59
N ASP A 253 -11.74 -5.40 -14.64
CA ASP A 253 -13.10 -5.61 -14.13
C ASP A 253 -13.59 -4.47 -13.22
N LEU A 254 -12.67 -3.66 -12.66
CA LEU A 254 -12.99 -2.52 -11.80
C LEU A 254 -14.06 -1.59 -12.41
N LYS A 255 -14.01 -1.39 -13.74
CA LYS A 255 -14.95 -0.53 -14.47
C LYS A 255 -16.39 -1.02 -14.39
N THR A 256 -16.61 -2.33 -14.29
CA THR A 256 -17.95 -2.94 -14.23
C THR A 256 -18.68 -2.60 -12.94
N HIS A 257 -17.96 -2.27 -11.86
CA HIS A 257 -18.53 -1.94 -10.57
C HIS A 257 -18.93 -0.48 -10.40
N ILE A 258 -18.52 0.41 -11.31
CA ILE A 258 -18.80 1.86 -11.22
C ILE A 258 -20.30 2.18 -11.06
N PRO A 259 -21.25 1.57 -11.82
CA PRO A 259 -22.67 1.87 -11.65
C PRO A 259 -23.19 1.56 -10.24
N ARG A 260 -22.65 0.52 -9.60
CA ARG A 260 -22.98 0.16 -8.22
C ARG A 260 -22.39 1.17 -7.23
N LEU A 261 -21.14 1.60 -7.45
CA LEU A 261 -20.48 2.58 -6.58
C LEU A 261 -21.14 3.95 -6.64
N LYS A 262 -21.62 4.35 -7.83
CA LYS A 262 -22.37 5.60 -8.00
C LYS A 262 -23.58 5.67 -7.05
N LYS A 263 -24.29 4.55 -6.85
CA LYS A 263 -25.43 4.50 -5.92
C LYS A 263 -25.02 4.73 -4.46
N LYS A 264 -23.77 4.41 -4.09
CA LYS A 264 -23.21 4.62 -2.74
C LYS A 264 -22.70 6.05 -2.51
N CYS A 265 -22.58 6.85 -3.57
CA CYS A 265 -22.21 8.27 -3.48
C CYS A 265 -23.43 9.17 -3.18
N LEU A 266 -24.66 8.71 -3.47
CA LEU A 266 -25.88 9.51 -3.38
C LEU A 266 -26.45 9.61 -1.96
#